data_AF-A0A419YX09-F1
#
_entry.id   AF-A0A419YX09-F1
#
_cell.length_a   1.000
_cell.length_b   1.000
_cell.length_c   1.000
_cell.angle_alpha   90.00
_cell.angle_beta   90.00
_cell.angle_gamma   90.00
#
_symmetry.space_group_name_H-M   'P 1'
#
loop_
_entity.id
_entity.type
_entity.pdbx_description
1 polymer ?
#
loop_
_entity_poly.entity_id
_entity_poly.type
_entity_poly.pdbx_seq_one_letter_code
_entity_poly.pdbx_strand_id
1 'polypeptide(L)'
;MYETNRVELLRDVFIWAYERSCQRYLAIRQSIGEPDAFRLKYRNALIQVVQEVIRAGLVGTRGEVETFAQDRVDAADVSSFVDAIQSDLDQLYLGNVARYRLRLSEFEHWPFKRADAVSR
;
A
#
# COMPACT_ATOMS: atom_id res chain seq x y z
N MET A 1 29.20 12.03 34.88
CA MET A 1 29.36 12.01 33.41
C MET A 1 27.98 11.71 32.85
N TYR A 2 27.31 12.72 32.29
CA TYR A 2 25.89 12.66 31.92
C TYR A 2 25.68 11.83 30.64
N GLU A 3 24.65 10.97 30.71
CA GLU A 3 24.11 10.15 29.64
C GLU A 3 23.70 11.03 28.43
N THR A 4 24.21 10.71 27.24
CA THR A 4 23.80 11.43 26.02
C THR A 4 22.50 10.84 25.49
N ASN A 5 21.44 11.58 25.79
CA ASN A 5 20.06 11.49 25.33
C ASN A 5 19.96 11.50 23.79
N ARG A 6 20.00 10.33 23.14
CA ARG A 6 19.72 10.20 21.69
C ARG A 6 18.21 10.15 21.45
N VAL A 7 17.60 11.33 21.37
CA VAL A 7 16.15 11.51 21.09
C VAL A 7 15.84 11.57 19.58
N GLU A 8 16.78 11.21 18.71
CA GLU A 8 16.67 11.46 17.26
C GLU A 8 16.02 10.33 16.44
N LEU A 9 15.67 9.19 17.05
CA LEU A 9 14.96 8.09 16.39
C LEU A 9 13.44 8.08 16.61
N LEU A 10 12.89 9.13 17.23
CA LEU A 10 11.49 9.22 17.64
C LEU A 10 10.69 10.28 16.87
N ARG A 11 11.19 10.76 15.73
CA ARG A 11 10.46 11.71 14.87
C ARG A 11 9.56 11.03 13.83
N ASP A 12 9.98 9.88 13.29
CA ASP A 12 9.23 9.16 12.25
C ASP A 12 7.97 8.44 12.80
N VAL A 13 7.97 8.10 14.09
CA VAL A 13 6.82 7.51 14.76
C VAL A 13 5.74 8.57 15.05
N PHE A 14 6.13 9.83 15.33
CA PHE A 14 5.20 10.85 15.81
C PHE A 14 4.46 11.60 14.70
N ILE A 15 5.10 11.85 13.54
CA ILE A 15 4.39 12.50 12.43
C ILE A 15 3.40 11.52 11.78
N TRP A 16 3.70 10.22 11.78
CA TRP A 16 2.82 9.20 11.19
C TRP A 16 1.71 8.69 12.12
N ALA A 17 1.94 8.62 13.44
CA ALA A 17 0.90 8.18 14.39
C ALA A 17 -0.19 9.25 14.64
N TYR A 18 0.11 10.53 14.44
CA TYR A 18 -0.80 11.61 14.83
C TYR A 18 -1.90 11.91 13.80
N GLU A 19 -1.75 11.54 12.52
CA GLU A 19 -2.69 11.98 11.48
C GLU A 19 -3.90 11.06 11.24
N ARG A 20 -3.98 9.85 11.84
CA ARG A 20 -5.14 8.96 11.56
C ARG A 20 -5.82 8.32 12.76
N SER A 21 -5.44 8.69 13.98
CA SER A 21 -5.99 8.00 15.15
C SER A 21 -7.44 8.38 15.49
N CYS A 22 -7.99 9.55 15.13
CA CYS A 22 -9.39 9.81 15.47
C CYS A 22 -10.04 10.97 14.70
N GLN A 23 -11.26 10.71 14.22
CA GLN A 23 -12.31 11.68 13.87
C GLN A 23 -12.18 12.47 12.57
N ARG A 24 -12.36 11.76 11.45
CA ARG A 24 -13.27 12.25 10.40
C ARG A 24 -14.09 11.10 9.83
N TYR A 25 -14.72 10.38 10.74
CA TYR A 25 -15.91 9.59 10.44
C TYR A 25 -16.95 10.56 9.85
N LEU A 26 -17.47 10.26 8.65
CA LEU A 26 -18.72 10.78 8.09
C LEU A 26 -18.80 12.22 7.54
N ALA A 27 -17.79 12.74 6.82
CA ALA A 27 -17.94 14.10 6.23
C ALA A 27 -17.32 14.35 4.86
N ILE A 28 -17.28 13.38 3.94
CA ILE A 28 -17.05 13.67 2.50
C ILE A 28 -17.90 12.72 1.64
N ARG A 29 -19.23 12.80 1.78
CA ARG A 29 -20.18 12.46 0.72
C ARG A 29 -20.41 13.76 -0.06
N GLN A 30 -19.68 14.04 -1.15
CA GLN A 30 -20.20 14.91 -2.23
C GLN A 30 -19.35 15.10 -3.51
N SER A 31 -18.17 14.49 -3.69
CA SER A 31 -17.53 14.59 -5.03
C SER A 31 -16.63 13.42 -5.45
N ILE A 32 -16.65 12.30 -4.73
CA ILE A 32 -15.90 11.10 -5.08
C ILE A 32 -16.98 10.06 -5.37
N GLY A 33 -17.11 9.65 -6.65
CA GLY A 33 -18.01 8.56 -7.04
C GLY A 33 -17.82 7.38 -6.09
N GLU A 34 -18.92 6.71 -5.72
CA GLU A 34 -19.02 5.74 -4.62
C GLU A 34 -17.68 5.08 -4.26
N PRO A 35 -17.20 5.18 -3.01
CA PRO A 35 -15.96 4.53 -2.62
C PRO A 35 -16.07 3.06 -3.01
N ASP A 36 -15.22 2.64 -3.93
CA ASP A 36 -15.24 1.32 -4.56
C ASP A 36 -15.43 0.24 -3.48
N ALA A 37 -16.64 -0.30 -3.41
CA ALA A 37 -17.06 -1.21 -2.34
C ALA A 37 -16.16 -2.45 -2.31
N PHE A 38 -15.60 -2.84 -3.46
CA PHE A 38 -14.62 -3.90 -3.60
C PHE A 38 -13.31 -3.55 -2.90
N ARG A 39 -12.75 -2.37 -3.16
CA ARG A 39 -11.53 -1.89 -2.49
C ARG A 39 -11.75 -1.67 -1.00
N LEU A 40 -12.97 -1.35 -0.57
CA LEU A 40 -13.30 -1.27 0.86
C LEU A 40 -13.37 -2.66 1.49
N LYS A 41 -14.04 -3.63 0.84
CA LYS A 41 -14.14 -5.04 1.28
C LYS A 41 -12.75 -5.66 1.46
N TYR A 42 -11.87 -5.47 0.48
CA TYR A 42 -10.57 -6.13 0.42
C TYR A 42 -9.38 -5.25 0.78
N ARG A 43 -9.62 -4.09 1.41
CA ARG A 43 -8.61 -3.09 1.69
C ARG A 43 -7.33 -3.63 2.32
N ASN A 44 -7.47 -4.48 3.34
CA ASN A 44 -6.32 -5.03 4.06
C ASN A 44 -5.58 -6.08 3.22
N ALA A 45 -6.32 -6.95 2.52
CA ALA A 45 -5.74 -7.93 1.62
C ALA A 45 -4.96 -7.25 0.48
N LEU A 46 -5.51 -6.18 -0.10
CA LEU A 46 -4.82 -5.39 -1.13
C LEU A 46 -3.48 -4.85 -0.63
N ILE A 47 -3.48 -4.23 0.55
CA ILE A 47 -2.25 -3.70 1.17
C ILE A 47 -1.24 -4.83 1.41
N GLN A 48 -1.68 -5.97 1.95
CA GLN A 48 -0.79 -7.09 2.27
C GLN A 48 -0.14 -7.68 1.02
N VAL A 49 -0.92 -7.93 -0.04
CA VAL A 49 -0.39 -8.54 -1.26
C VAL A 49 0.62 -7.62 -1.96
N VAL A 50 0.35 -6.31 -2.01
CA VAL A 50 1.34 -5.35 -2.54
C VAL A 50 2.63 -5.37 -1.71
N GLN A 51 2.54 -5.44 -0.38
CA GLN A 51 3.72 -5.57 0.47
C GLN A 51 4.50 -6.85 0.21
N GLU A 52 3.80 -7.99 0.09
CA GLU A 52 4.42 -9.29 -0.13
C GLU A 52 5.15 -9.33 -1.47
N VAL A 53 4.52 -8.83 -2.54
CA VAL A 53 5.15 -8.73 -3.87
C VAL A 53 6.45 -7.92 -3.80
N ILE A 54 6.42 -6.75 -3.15
CA ILE A 54 7.58 -5.84 -3.11
C ILE A 54 8.69 -6.39 -2.21
N ARG A 55 8.35 -6.90 -1.03
CA ARG A 55 9.32 -7.48 -0.09
C ARG A 55 9.95 -8.76 -0.60
N ALA A 56 9.19 -9.57 -1.34
CA ALA A 56 9.70 -10.77 -2.00
C ALA A 56 10.51 -10.44 -3.28
N GLY A 57 10.54 -9.17 -3.70
CA GLY A 57 11.24 -8.77 -4.91
C GLY A 57 10.63 -9.34 -6.18
N LEU A 58 9.32 -9.62 -6.19
CA LEU A 58 8.61 -10.22 -7.32
C LEU A 58 8.17 -9.14 -8.33
N VAL A 59 7.96 -9.54 -9.57
CA VAL A 59 7.44 -8.64 -10.63
C VAL A 59 5.97 -8.27 -10.37
N GLY A 60 5.26 -9.12 -9.64
CA GLY A 60 3.83 -8.97 -9.41
C GLY A 60 3.05 -9.26 -10.68
N THR A 61 3.42 -10.30 -11.41
CA THR A 61 2.64 -10.84 -12.54
C THR A 61 1.28 -11.33 -12.06
N ARG A 62 0.32 -11.48 -12.98
CA ARG A 62 -1.03 -11.96 -12.63
C ARG A 62 -1.00 -13.30 -11.90
N GLY A 63 -0.18 -14.25 -12.33
CA GLY A 63 -0.08 -15.58 -11.70
C GLY A 63 0.53 -15.55 -10.29
N GLU A 64 1.54 -14.70 -10.07
CA GLU A 64 2.11 -14.49 -8.73
C GLU A 64 1.06 -13.90 -7.78
N VAL A 65 0.34 -12.88 -8.24
CA VAL A 65 -0.73 -12.22 -7.45
C VAL A 65 -1.90 -13.18 -7.20
N GLU A 66 -2.28 -13.98 -8.18
CA GLU A 66 -3.35 -14.98 -8.05
C GLU A 66 -3.02 -16.00 -6.96
N THR A 67 -1.77 -16.45 -6.89
CA THR A 67 -1.29 -17.35 -5.83
C THR A 67 -1.48 -16.74 -4.44
N PHE A 68 -1.23 -15.43 -4.26
CA PHE A 68 -1.48 -14.76 -3.00
C PHE A 68 -2.97 -14.51 -2.73
N ALA A 69 -3.77 -14.33 -3.78
CA ALA A 69 -5.19 -14.01 -3.70
C ALA A 69 -6.06 -15.22 -3.31
N GLN A 70 -5.72 -16.43 -3.76
CA GLN A 70 -6.53 -17.64 -3.56
C GLN A 70 -6.92 -17.91 -2.10
N ASP A 71 -6.04 -17.58 -1.15
CA ASP A 71 -6.30 -17.79 0.29
C ASP A 71 -6.86 -16.54 1.02
N ARG A 72 -7.02 -15.41 0.32
CA ARG A 72 -7.34 -14.09 0.93
C ARG A 72 -8.70 -13.54 0.50
N VAL A 73 -9.27 -14.04 -0.59
CA VAL A 73 -10.54 -13.55 -1.15
C VAL A 73 -11.43 -14.70 -1.60
N ASP A 74 -12.73 -14.42 -1.73
CA ASP A 74 -13.67 -15.37 -2.30
C ASP A 74 -13.28 -15.75 -3.73
N ALA A 75 -13.47 -17.01 -4.14
CA ALA A 75 -13.10 -17.49 -5.48
C ALA A 75 -13.72 -16.66 -6.62
N ALA A 76 -14.94 -16.12 -6.40
CA ALA A 76 -15.63 -15.24 -7.34
C ALA A 76 -14.95 -13.87 -7.51
N ASP A 77 -14.18 -13.42 -6.50
CA ASP A 77 -13.57 -12.10 -6.43
C ASP A 77 -12.07 -12.13 -6.81
N VAL A 78 -11.45 -13.30 -6.97
CA VAL A 78 -10.01 -13.46 -7.27
C VAL A 78 -9.60 -12.68 -8.52
N SER A 79 -10.36 -12.80 -9.62
CA SER A 79 -10.01 -12.11 -10.87
C SER A 79 -10.00 -10.59 -10.69
N SER A 80 -11.07 -10.04 -10.11
CA SER A 80 -11.18 -8.59 -9.84
C SER A 80 -10.13 -8.11 -8.83
N PHE A 81 -9.75 -8.96 -7.88
CA PHE A 81 -8.70 -8.65 -6.91
C PHE A 81 -7.33 -8.58 -7.58
N VAL A 82 -7.02 -9.54 -8.47
CA VAL A 82 -5.79 -9.52 -9.26
C VAL A 82 -5.73 -8.26 -10.12
N ASP A 83 -6.82 -7.89 -10.80
CA ASP A 83 -6.89 -6.65 -11.59
C ASP A 83 -6.65 -5.40 -10.74
N ALA A 84 -7.23 -5.34 -9.54
CA ALA A 84 -7.02 -4.23 -8.62
C ALA A 84 -5.55 -4.10 -8.19
N ILE A 85 -4.88 -5.22 -7.88
CA ILE A 85 -3.46 -5.24 -7.55
C ILE A 85 -2.59 -4.84 -8.74
N GLN A 86 -2.89 -5.33 -9.96
CA GLN A 86 -2.14 -4.91 -11.15
C GLN A 86 -2.22 -3.40 -11.34
N SER A 87 -3.43 -2.84 -11.26
CA SER A 87 -3.64 -1.39 -11.34
C SER A 87 -2.90 -0.65 -10.22
N ASP A 88 -2.85 -1.20 -9.01
CA ASP A 88 -2.15 -0.60 -7.87
C ASP A 88 -0.63 -0.61 -8.06
N LEU A 89 -0.05 -1.69 -8.60
CA LEU A 89 1.37 -1.81 -8.92
C LEU A 89 1.77 -0.90 -10.09
N ASP A 90 0.92 -0.77 -11.11
CA ASP A 90 1.14 0.12 -12.25
C ASP A 90 1.13 1.59 -11.84
N GLN A 91 0.31 1.94 -10.84
CA GLN A 91 0.21 3.29 -10.29
C GLN A 91 1.13 3.51 -9.09
N LEU A 92 1.99 2.55 -8.70
CA LEU A 92 2.81 2.65 -7.50
C LEU A 92 4.03 3.54 -7.74
N TYR A 93 4.13 4.64 -7.02
CA TYR A 93 5.26 5.57 -7.05
C TYR A 93 5.60 6.08 -5.65
N LEU A 94 6.70 6.81 -5.54
CA LEU A 94 7.21 7.35 -4.28
C LEU A 94 6.14 8.04 -3.40
N GLY A 95 5.30 8.87 -4.00
CA GLY A 95 4.30 9.66 -3.29
C GLY A 95 3.07 8.89 -2.80
N ASN A 96 2.85 7.64 -3.25
CA ASN A 96 1.71 6.83 -2.80
C ASN A 96 2.09 5.54 -2.08
N VAL A 97 3.38 5.21 -1.97
CA VAL A 97 3.87 3.98 -1.33
C VAL A 97 3.44 3.84 0.14
N ALA A 98 3.30 4.98 0.85
CA ALA A 98 2.83 5.01 2.23
C ALA A 98 1.39 4.47 2.41
N ARG A 99 0.55 4.49 1.35
CA ARG A 99 -0.80 3.90 1.36
C ARG A 99 -0.73 2.39 1.63
N TYR A 100 0.29 1.74 1.09
CA TYR A 100 0.55 0.31 1.24
C TYR A 100 1.42 0.02 2.47
N ARG A 101 1.66 1.01 3.34
CA ARG A 101 2.48 0.91 4.57
C ARG A 101 3.88 0.34 4.30
N LEU A 102 4.42 0.67 3.14
CA LEU A 102 5.78 0.35 2.75
C LEU A 102 6.70 1.49 3.15
N ARG A 103 7.91 1.14 3.58
CA ARG A 103 9.00 2.10 3.73
C ARG A 103 9.50 2.49 2.35
N LEU A 104 9.99 3.72 2.25
CA LEU A 104 10.63 4.19 1.02
C LEU A 104 11.78 3.25 0.59
N SER A 105 12.63 2.83 1.54
CA SER A 105 13.71 1.90 1.23
C SER A 105 13.20 0.59 0.63
N GLU A 106 12.10 0.01 1.11
CA GLU A 106 11.55 -1.23 0.54
C GLU A 106 11.15 -1.06 -0.94
N PHE A 107 10.55 0.09 -1.28
CA PHE A 107 10.19 0.40 -2.66
C PHE A 107 11.41 0.70 -3.53
N GLU A 108 12.40 1.44 -3.03
CA GLU A 108 13.59 1.77 -3.81
C GLU A 108 14.41 0.54 -4.22
N HIS A 109 14.51 -0.46 -3.33
CA HIS A 109 15.20 -1.72 -3.59
C HIS A 109 14.42 -2.67 -4.49
N TRP A 110 13.16 -2.36 -4.80
CA TRP A 110 12.35 -3.18 -5.70
C TRP A 110 12.78 -2.94 -7.15
N PRO A 111 13.25 -3.97 -7.89
CA PRO A 111 13.81 -3.79 -9.23
C PRO A 111 12.77 -3.64 -10.34
N PHE A 112 11.50 -3.93 -10.05
CA PHE A 112 10.41 -3.98 -11.04
C PHE A 112 9.44 -2.79 -10.97
N LYS A 113 9.92 -1.64 -10.49
CA LYS A 113 9.16 -0.37 -10.43
C LYS A 113 8.55 -0.06 -11.80
N ARG A 114 7.22 -0.01 -11.87
CA ARG A 114 6.47 0.24 -13.12
C ARG A 114 6.25 1.72 -13.40
N ALA A 115 6.03 2.53 -12.36
CA ALA A 115 5.86 3.97 -12.48
C ALA A 115 7.17 4.73 -12.22
N ASP A 116 8.17 4.55 -13.08
CA ASP A 116 9.41 5.35 -13.05
C ASP A 116 9.39 6.50 -14.08
N ALA A 117 8.23 6.86 -14.62
CA ALA A 117 8.12 7.74 -15.80
C ALA A 117 7.20 8.96 -15.65
N VAL A 118 7.05 9.56 -14.46
CA VAL A 118 6.42 10.89 -14.34
C VAL A 118 7.15 11.75 -13.31
N SER A 119 8.30 12.26 -13.72
CA SER A 119 8.85 13.53 -13.23
C SER A 119 9.71 14.13 -14.34
N ARG A 120 9.03 14.74 -15.32
CA ARG A 120 9.61 15.75 -16.20
C ARG A 120 8.58 16.85 -16.42
#